data_AF-A0A7S3D449-F1
#
_entry.id   AF-A0A7S3D449-F1
#
_cell.length_a   1.000
_cell.length_b   1.000
_cell.length_c   1.000
_cell.angle_alpha   90.00
_cell.angle_beta   90.00
_cell.angle_gamma   90.00
#
_symmetry.space_group_name_H-M   'P 1'
#
loop_
_entity.id
_entity.type
_entity.pdbx_description
1 polymer ?
#
loop_
_entity_poly.entity_id
_entity_poly.type
_entity_poly.pdbx_seq_one_letter_code
_entity_poly.pdbx_strand_id
1 'polypeptide(L)'
;MVLDASKGDIQKKLLEKELETVGLRLNQSPPQISFKKKKTGGITFNNTVPLSHLDEKTVMNVLHEYKVHNCELLVREDITVDQLIDVIEGNRRYVKCIYAYNKIDLITIEEMDKLARRPYSVVISANMQLNLDVLLQHMWSAMGIVRIYTKRQGQPPDFADPIILSEGRGGHTVEHAVLHLHKALRDEFKYSLVWGRSVKHFPQRLV
;
A
#
# COMPACT_ATOMS: atom_id res chain seq x y z
N MET A 1 -0.27 6.57 -12.39
CA MET A 1 0.02 6.22 -13.79
C MET A 1 -0.83 7.10 -14.69
N VAL A 2 -0.23 7.79 -15.67
CA VAL A 2 -0.98 8.62 -16.62
C VAL A 2 -1.26 7.79 -17.87
N LEU A 3 -2.50 7.82 -18.34
CA LEU A 3 -3.00 7.09 -19.50
C LEU A 3 -3.72 8.07 -20.43
N ASP A 4 -3.70 7.80 -21.73
CA ASP A 4 -4.52 8.54 -22.69
C ASP A 4 -5.96 7.97 -22.68
N ALA A 5 -6.99 8.81 -22.58
CA ALA A 5 -8.37 8.36 -22.51
C ALA A 5 -8.79 7.54 -23.76
N SER A 6 -8.28 7.86 -24.94
CA SER A 6 -8.66 7.16 -26.19
C SER A 6 -8.00 5.79 -26.37
N LYS A 7 -6.83 5.55 -25.76
CA LYS A 7 -6.05 4.30 -25.90
C LYS A 7 -5.66 3.69 -24.56
N GLY A 8 -6.36 4.07 -23.50
CA GLY A 8 -5.95 3.84 -22.13
C GLY A 8 -5.90 2.36 -21.75
N ASP A 9 -6.75 1.52 -22.33
CA ASP A 9 -6.81 0.09 -21.99
C ASP A 9 -5.57 -0.69 -22.46
N ILE A 10 -5.07 -0.38 -23.66
CA ILE A 10 -3.86 -1.02 -24.19
C ILE A 10 -2.63 -0.57 -23.40
N GLN A 11 -2.52 0.75 -23.16
CA GLN A 11 -1.42 1.32 -22.39
C GLN A 11 -1.39 0.79 -20.97
N LYS A 12 -2.56 0.72 -20.31
CA LYS A 12 -2.70 0.18 -18.96
C LYS A 12 -2.14 -1.23 -18.87
N LYS A 13 -2.60 -2.14 -19.76
CA LYS A 13 -2.18 -3.55 -19.73
C LYS A 13 -0.68 -3.71 -19.95
N LEU A 14 -0.09 -2.93 -20.86
CA LEU A 14 1.35 -2.99 -21.13
C LEU A 14 2.15 -2.50 -19.91
N LEU A 15 1.79 -1.35 -19.35
CA LEU A 15 2.49 -0.77 -18.20
C LEU A 15 2.35 -1.62 -16.94
N GLU A 16 1.17 -2.21 -16.70
CA GLU A 16 0.97 -3.14 -15.59
C GLU A 16 1.90 -4.34 -15.70
N LYS A 17 2.02 -4.94 -16.89
CA LYS A 17 2.92 -6.07 -17.12
C LYS A 17 4.39 -5.71 -16.88
N GLU A 18 4.84 -4.56 -17.36
CA GLU A 18 6.22 -4.09 -17.14
C GLU A 18 6.52 -3.87 -15.66
N LEU A 19 5.60 -3.20 -14.94
CA LEU A 19 5.75 -2.94 -13.51
C LEU A 19 5.71 -4.23 -12.68
N GLU A 20 4.85 -5.17 -13.04
CA GLU A 20 4.78 -6.49 -12.41
C GLU A 20 6.05 -7.31 -12.61
N THR A 21 6.67 -7.18 -13.79
CA THR A 21 7.95 -7.84 -14.11
C THR A 21 9.09 -7.29 -13.25
N VAL A 22 9.07 -5.98 -12.93
CA VAL A 22 10.04 -5.33 -12.03
C VAL A 22 9.76 -5.66 -10.55
N GLY A 23 8.67 -6.37 -10.25
CA GLY A 23 8.31 -6.77 -8.89
C GLY A 23 7.50 -5.73 -8.11
N LEU A 24 6.86 -4.81 -8.82
CA LEU A 24 5.87 -3.90 -8.24
C LEU A 24 4.47 -4.51 -8.38
N ARG A 25 3.72 -4.54 -7.27
CA ARG A 25 2.32 -4.98 -7.25
C ARG A 25 1.45 -3.76 -7.02
N LEU A 26 0.62 -3.42 -8.02
CA LEU A 26 -0.20 -2.22 -8.00
C LEU A 26 -1.55 -2.50 -7.32
N ASN A 27 -1.95 -1.65 -6.36
CA ASN A 27 -3.26 -1.70 -5.69
C ASN A 27 -3.63 -3.04 -5.03
N GLN A 28 -2.63 -3.87 -4.71
CA GLN A 28 -2.79 -5.14 -4.01
C GLN A 28 -2.23 -5.01 -2.60
N SER A 29 -2.82 -5.75 -1.65
CA SER A 29 -2.23 -5.97 -0.33
C SER A 29 -1.28 -7.18 -0.36
N PRO A 30 -0.27 -7.21 0.52
CA PRO A 30 0.53 -8.41 0.72
C PRO A 30 -0.37 -9.58 1.11
N PRO A 31 -0.20 -10.75 0.47
CA PRO A 31 -1.07 -11.88 0.73
C PRO A 31 -0.84 -12.44 2.14
N GLN A 32 -1.90 -12.98 2.75
CA GLN A 32 -1.88 -13.50 4.12
C GLN A 32 -1.28 -14.93 4.18
N ILE A 33 -0.01 -15.03 3.82
CA ILE A 33 0.75 -16.28 3.85
C ILE A 33 1.79 -16.19 4.96
N SER A 34 1.80 -17.18 5.85
CA SER A 34 2.89 -17.35 6.82
C SER A 34 3.85 -18.40 6.28
N PHE A 35 5.00 -17.93 5.80
CA PHE A 35 6.09 -18.76 5.31
C PHE A 35 7.24 -18.81 6.32
N LYS A 36 7.54 -20.00 6.86
CA LYS A 36 8.64 -20.22 7.81
C LYS A 36 9.59 -21.29 7.28
N LYS A 37 10.83 -20.92 6.95
CA LYS A 37 11.87 -21.89 6.57
C LYS A 37 12.33 -22.68 7.80
N LYS A 38 12.41 -24.00 7.68
CA LYS A 38 12.91 -24.93 8.71
C LYS A 38 14.27 -25.50 8.30
N LYS A 39 15.04 -26.01 9.27
CA LYS A 39 16.32 -26.68 8.98
C LYS A 39 16.12 -28.13 8.52
N THR A 40 15.09 -28.80 9.04
CA THR A 40 14.72 -30.20 8.79
C THR A 40 13.19 -30.35 8.92
N GLY A 41 12.61 -31.41 8.35
CA GLY A 41 11.19 -31.75 8.50
C GLY A 41 10.32 -31.65 7.24
N GLY A 42 10.91 -31.45 6.06
CA GLY A 42 10.20 -31.42 4.79
C GLY A 42 9.31 -30.18 4.63
N ILE A 43 8.40 -30.24 3.65
CA ILE A 43 7.42 -29.19 3.37
C ILE A 43 6.11 -29.55 4.07
N THR A 44 5.69 -28.70 5.02
CA THR A 44 4.36 -28.80 5.65
C THR A 44 3.47 -27.71 5.07
N PHE A 45 2.41 -28.10 4.38
CA PHE A 45 1.42 -27.20 3.80
C PHE A 45 0.12 -27.28 4.57
N ASN A 46 -0.36 -26.13 5.08
CA ASN A 46 -1.63 -26.02 5.78
C ASN A 46 -2.46 -24.91 5.13
N ASN A 47 -3.72 -25.20 4.81
CA ASN A 47 -4.67 -24.22 4.29
C ASN A 47 -5.83 -24.01 5.27
N THR A 48 -6.23 -22.75 5.46
CA THR A 48 -7.40 -22.39 6.28
C THR A 48 -8.66 -22.25 5.44
N VAL A 49 -8.50 -22.00 4.14
CA VAL A 49 -9.56 -21.75 3.15
C VAL A 49 -9.39 -22.74 2.00
N PRO A 50 -10.49 -23.24 1.39
CA PRO A 50 -10.39 -24.04 0.16
C PRO A 50 -9.72 -23.23 -0.95
N LEU A 51 -8.76 -23.84 -1.63
CA LEU A 51 -7.97 -23.20 -2.67
C LEU A 51 -8.54 -23.51 -4.03
N SER A 52 -8.84 -22.49 -4.82
CA SER A 52 -9.38 -22.64 -6.18
C SER A 52 -8.28 -22.83 -7.22
N HIS A 53 -7.14 -22.20 -6.95
CA HIS A 53 -6.09 -21.95 -7.94
C HIS A 53 -4.77 -22.65 -7.62
N LEU A 54 -4.68 -23.33 -6.47
CA LEU A 54 -3.45 -23.97 -6.00
C LEU A 54 -3.71 -25.38 -5.52
N ASP A 55 -2.98 -26.31 -6.15
CA ASP A 55 -2.85 -27.69 -5.70
C ASP A 55 -1.57 -27.86 -4.88
N GLU A 56 -1.59 -28.79 -3.93
CA GLU A 56 -0.41 -29.13 -3.11
C GLU A 56 0.80 -29.52 -3.98
N LYS A 57 0.57 -30.22 -5.10
CA LYS A 57 1.62 -30.60 -6.04
C LYS A 57 2.30 -29.39 -6.68
N THR A 58 1.50 -28.39 -7.07
CA THR A 58 2.00 -27.15 -7.66
C THR A 58 2.83 -26.37 -6.65
N VAL A 59 2.37 -26.28 -5.40
CA VAL A 59 3.11 -25.65 -4.31
C VAL A 59 4.47 -26.35 -4.08
N MET A 60 4.48 -27.68 -4.04
CA MET A 60 5.72 -28.46 -3.87
C MET A 60 6.70 -28.23 -5.03
N ASN A 61 6.22 -28.21 -6.28
CA ASN A 61 7.05 -27.97 -7.46
C ASN A 61 7.70 -26.57 -7.42
N VAL A 62 6.92 -25.53 -7.10
CA VAL A 62 7.42 -24.17 -6.97
C VAL A 62 8.48 -24.10 -5.86
N LEU A 63 8.21 -24.66 -4.67
CA LEU A 63 9.16 -24.64 -3.57
C LEU A 63 10.48 -25.36 -3.92
N HIS A 64 10.41 -26.47 -4.65
CA HIS A 64 11.58 -27.20 -5.11
C HIS A 64 12.40 -26.40 -6.14
N GLU A 65 11.75 -25.71 -7.07
CA GLU A 65 12.41 -24.85 -8.06
C GLU A 65 13.18 -23.70 -7.38
N TYR A 66 12.60 -23.12 -6.32
CA TYR A 66 13.24 -22.11 -5.47
C TYR A 66 14.24 -22.70 -4.44
N LYS A 67 14.59 -23.98 -4.54
CA LYS A 67 15.54 -24.69 -3.64
C LYS A 67 15.14 -24.68 -2.16
N VAL A 68 13.84 -24.64 -1.87
CA VAL A 68 13.28 -24.70 -0.52
C VAL A 68 12.77 -26.12 -0.23
N HIS A 69 13.58 -26.93 0.46
CA HIS A 69 13.23 -28.31 0.80
C HIS A 69 12.54 -28.46 2.17
N ASN A 70 12.71 -27.49 3.06
CA ASN A 70 12.18 -27.53 4.42
C ASN A 70 11.47 -26.22 4.75
N CYS A 71 10.13 -26.23 4.77
CA CYS A 71 9.36 -25.05 5.16
C CYS A 71 7.98 -25.43 5.71
N GLU A 72 7.43 -24.52 6.50
CA GLU A 72 6.04 -24.54 6.91
C GLU A 72 5.33 -23.37 6.26
N LEU A 73 4.29 -23.69 5.50
CA LEU A 73 3.51 -22.73 4.75
C LEU A 73 2.06 -22.81 5.20
N LEU A 74 1.58 -21.71 5.78
CA LEU A 74 0.19 -21.57 6.20
C LEU A 74 -0.49 -20.51 5.33
N VAL A 75 -1.49 -20.96 4.57
CA VAL A 75 -2.31 -20.12 3.69
C VAL A 75 -3.63 -19.79 4.37
N ARG A 76 -3.97 -18.50 4.46
CA ARG A 76 -5.22 -18.02 5.10
C ARG A 76 -6.24 -17.43 4.13
N GLU A 77 -5.90 -17.31 2.86
CA GLU A 77 -6.78 -16.76 1.82
C GLU A 77 -6.57 -17.52 0.50
N ASP A 78 -7.50 -17.40 -0.44
CA ASP A 78 -7.33 -18.01 -1.76
C ASP A 78 -6.29 -17.21 -2.57
N ILE A 79 -5.19 -17.86 -2.91
CA ILE A 79 -3.99 -17.25 -3.50
C ILE A 79 -3.65 -17.90 -4.84
N THR A 80 -2.98 -17.15 -5.71
CA THR A 80 -2.45 -17.66 -6.99
C THR A 80 -0.99 -18.11 -6.86
N VAL A 81 -0.50 -18.84 -7.87
CA VAL A 81 0.90 -19.25 -7.97
C VAL A 81 1.85 -18.04 -7.92
N ASP A 82 1.49 -16.95 -8.60
CA ASP A 82 2.32 -15.73 -8.63
C ASP A 82 2.42 -15.07 -7.24
N GLN A 83 1.35 -15.08 -6.45
CA GLN A 83 1.35 -14.54 -5.09
C GLN A 83 2.17 -15.40 -4.14
N LEU A 84 2.19 -16.72 -4.35
CA LEU A 84 3.07 -17.62 -3.62
C LEU A 84 4.55 -17.29 -3.92
N ILE A 85 4.88 -17.08 -5.20
CA ILE A 85 6.21 -16.67 -5.63
C ILE A 85 6.60 -15.32 -4.99
N ASP A 86 5.68 -14.36 -4.96
CA ASP A 86 5.91 -13.04 -4.36
C ASP A 86 6.34 -13.13 -2.88
N VAL A 87 5.75 -14.05 -2.12
CA VAL A 87 6.10 -14.28 -0.71
C VAL A 87 7.42 -15.01 -0.55
N ILE A 88 7.73 -15.96 -1.43
CA ILE A 88 9.00 -16.69 -1.40
C ILE A 88 10.18 -15.76 -1.71
N GLU A 89 10.03 -14.86 -2.67
CA GLU A 89 11.08 -13.91 -3.04
C GLU A 89 11.23 -12.76 -2.04
N GLY A 90 10.14 -12.28 -1.43
CA GLY A 90 10.17 -11.26 -0.38
C GLY A 90 10.70 -9.88 -0.81
N ASN A 91 11.08 -9.69 -2.08
CA ASN A 91 11.59 -8.43 -2.63
C ASN A 91 10.51 -7.61 -3.36
N ARG A 92 9.23 -7.99 -3.23
CA ARG A 92 8.12 -7.31 -3.90
C ARG A 92 7.68 -6.09 -3.11
N ARG A 93 7.34 -5.01 -3.82
CA ARG A 93 6.78 -3.79 -3.22
C ARG A 93 5.33 -3.64 -3.65
N TYR A 94 4.45 -3.56 -2.66
CA TYR A 94 3.02 -3.30 -2.85
C TYR A 94 2.81 -1.79 -2.81
N VAL A 95 2.37 -1.22 -3.93
CA VAL A 95 2.26 0.23 -4.13
C VAL A 95 0.85 0.60 -4.56
N LYS A 96 0.26 1.58 -3.89
CA LYS A 96 -1.01 2.18 -4.29
C LYS A 96 -0.79 3.02 -5.57
N CYS A 97 -1.63 2.83 -6.57
CA CYS A 97 -1.52 3.48 -7.88
C CYS A 97 -2.85 4.08 -8.30
N ILE A 98 -2.84 5.36 -8.69
CA ILE A 98 -3.99 6.05 -9.29
C ILE A 98 -3.81 6.06 -10.80
N TYR A 99 -4.85 5.66 -11.54
CA TYR A 99 -4.89 5.74 -13.00
C TYR A 99 -5.50 7.07 -13.42
N ALA A 100 -4.67 7.99 -13.89
CA ALA A 100 -5.09 9.29 -14.39
C ALA A 100 -5.29 9.23 -15.90
N TYR A 101 -6.54 9.23 -16.36
CA TYR A 101 -6.92 9.26 -17.77
C TYR A 101 -6.96 10.70 -18.27
N ASN A 102 -5.97 11.09 -19.06
CA ASN A 102 -5.83 12.43 -19.62
C ASN A 102 -6.52 12.54 -21.01
N LYS A 103 -6.75 13.78 -21.45
CA LYS A 103 -7.40 14.14 -22.72
C LYS A 103 -8.88 13.78 -22.79
N ILE A 104 -9.64 14.08 -21.73
CA ILE A 104 -11.10 13.89 -21.76
C ILE A 104 -11.83 14.75 -22.80
N ASP A 105 -11.16 15.76 -23.36
CA ASP A 105 -11.65 16.58 -24.47
C ASP A 105 -11.84 15.80 -25.78
N LEU A 106 -11.20 14.63 -25.92
CA LEU A 106 -11.28 13.80 -27.12
C LEU A 106 -12.34 12.68 -27.04
N ILE A 107 -12.97 12.49 -25.88
CA ILE A 107 -13.93 11.39 -25.65
C ILE A 107 -15.34 11.93 -25.44
N THR A 108 -16.32 11.06 -25.61
CA THR A 108 -17.72 11.39 -25.31
C THR A 108 -17.99 11.36 -23.79
N ILE A 109 -19.05 12.06 -23.35
CA ILE A 109 -19.47 12.09 -21.95
C ILE A 109 -19.78 10.68 -21.42
N GLU A 110 -20.32 9.79 -22.26
CA GLU A 110 -20.62 8.40 -21.89
C GLU A 110 -19.35 7.59 -21.62
N GLU A 111 -18.32 7.74 -22.45
CA GLU A 111 -17.03 7.09 -22.26
C GLU A 111 -16.30 7.65 -21.04
N MET A 112 -16.39 8.96 -20.82
CA MET A 112 -15.87 9.63 -19.64
C MET A 112 -16.48 9.04 -18.36
N ASP A 113 -17.81 8.90 -18.30
CA ASP A 113 -18.51 8.34 -17.14
C ASP A 113 -18.14 6.86 -16.91
N LYS A 114 -18.02 6.07 -17.98
CA LYS A 114 -17.51 4.69 -17.89
C LYS A 114 -16.10 4.63 -17.33
N LEU A 115 -15.21 5.53 -17.76
CA LEU A 115 -13.85 5.60 -17.25
C LEU A 115 -13.83 6.02 -15.78
N ALA A 116 -14.57 7.05 -15.40
CA ALA A 116 -14.60 7.60 -14.04
C ALA A 116 -15.14 6.61 -12.99
N ARG A 117 -16.03 5.68 -13.39
CA ARG A 117 -16.57 4.65 -12.49
C ARG A 117 -15.61 3.50 -12.23
N ARG A 118 -14.48 3.40 -12.94
CA ARG A 118 -13.50 2.33 -12.73
C ARG A 118 -12.77 2.50 -11.40
N PRO A 119 -12.34 1.40 -10.74
CA PRO A 119 -11.61 1.50 -9.49
C PRO A 119 -10.27 2.20 -9.70
N TYR A 120 -9.89 3.06 -8.74
CA TYR A 120 -8.65 3.82 -8.72
C TYR A 120 -8.43 4.71 -9.95
N SER A 121 -9.50 5.05 -10.68
CA SER A 121 -9.44 5.88 -11.88
C SER A 121 -9.79 7.34 -11.57
N VAL A 122 -9.12 8.26 -12.26
CA VAL A 122 -9.43 9.69 -12.23
C VAL A 122 -9.32 10.20 -13.66
N VAL A 123 -10.35 10.90 -14.13
CA VAL A 123 -10.38 11.49 -15.48
C VAL A 123 -9.99 12.96 -15.40
N ILE A 124 -9.05 13.40 -16.26
CA ILE A 124 -8.47 14.75 -16.25
C ILE A 124 -8.34 15.31 -17.67
N SER A 125 -8.38 16.64 -17.81
CA SER A 125 -7.83 17.33 -18.99
C SER A 125 -6.75 18.28 -18.54
N ALA A 126 -5.49 17.96 -18.84
CA ALA A 126 -4.36 18.84 -18.51
C ALA A 126 -4.42 20.16 -19.29
N ASN A 127 -4.95 20.15 -20.53
CA ASN A 127 -5.03 21.34 -21.37
C ASN A 127 -6.10 22.33 -20.86
N MET A 128 -7.28 21.81 -20.52
CA MET A 128 -8.39 22.62 -20.00
C MET A 128 -8.34 22.78 -18.47
N GLN A 129 -7.32 22.23 -17.81
CA GLN A 129 -7.16 22.21 -16.35
C GLN A 129 -8.36 21.63 -15.59
N LEU A 130 -9.06 20.67 -16.20
CA LEU A 130 -10.24 20.04 -15.62
C LEU A 130 -9.84 18.87 -14.71
N ASN A 131 -10.52 18.76 -13.55
CA ASN A 131 -10.38 17.70 -12.55
C ASN A 131 -8.97 17.52 -11.94
N LEU A 132 -8.09 18.52 -12.07
CA LEU A 132 -6.79 18.49 -11.41
C LEU A 132 -6.92 18.53 -9.88
N ASP A 133 -7.91 19.26 -9.35
CA ASP A 133 -8.18 19.32 -7.92
C ASP A 133 -8.63 17.96 -7.37
N VAL A 134 -9.47 17.24 -8.13
CA VAL A 134 -9.94 15.90 -7.79
C VAL A 134 -8.76 14.93 -7.78
N LEU A 135 -7.89 14.99 -8.80
CA LEU A 135 -6.67 14.18 -8.82
C LEU A 135 -5.80 14.44 -7.58
N LEU A 136 -5.62 15.71 -7.19
CA LEU A 136 -4.84 16.09 -6.03
C LEU A 136 -5.47 15.55 -4.73
N GLN A 137 -6.79 15.62 -4.59
CA GLN A 137 -7.53 15.05 -3.45
C GLN A 137 -7.36 13.54 -3.37
N HIS A 138 -7.47 12.83 -4.50
CA HIS A 138 -7.26 11.39 -4.56
C HIS A 138 -5.81 11.01 -4.22
N MET A 139 -4.83 11.77 -4.71
CA MET A 139 -3.41 11.59 -4.36
C MET A 139 -3.20 11.76 -2.85
N TRP A 140 -3.74 12.83 -2.26
CA TRP A 140 -3.62 13.09 -0.83
C TRP A 140 -4.22 11.95 0.01
N SER A 141 -5.41 11.46 -0.39
CA SER A 141 -6.06 10.33 0.25
C SER A 141 -5.25 9.04 0.12
N ALA A 142 -4.75 8.73 -1.08
CA ALA A 142 -3.98 7.52 -1.36
C ALA A 142 -2.63 7.47 -0.61
N MET A 143 -1.99 8.62 -0.38
CA MET A 143 -0.73 8.70 0.36
C MET A 143 -0.88 8.35 1.85
N GLY A 144 -2.10 8.34 2.39
CA GLY A 144 -2.37 8.00 3.78
C GLY A 144 -1.58 8.87 4.77
N ILE A 145 -1.38 10.15 4.43
CA ILE A 145 -0.58 11.07 5.24
C ILE A 145 -1.36 11.44 6.51
N VAL A 146 -0.68 11.34 7.65
CA VAL A 146 -1.16 11.85 8.93
C VAL A 146 -0.31 13.06 9.31
N ARG A 147 -0.98 14.19 9.54
CA ARG A 147 -0.36 15.42 10.03
C ARG A 147 -0.48 15.47 11.55
N ILE A 148 0.65 15.56 12.23
CA ILE A 148 0.75 15.71 13.68
C ILE A 148 1.24 17.12 13.99
N TYR A 149 0.50 17.84 14.81
CA TYR A 149 0.86 19.19 15.24
C TYR A 149 1.53 19.14 16.60
N THR A 150 2.68 19.78 16.71
CA THR A 150 3.40 19.84 17.99
C THR A 150 2.78 20.89 18.89
N LYS A 151 2.77 20.61 20.19
CA LYS A 151 2.25 21.52 21.21
C LYS A 151 3.24 21.59 22.36
N ARG A 152 3.72 22.79 22.66
CA ARG A 152 4.52 23.05 23.86
C ARG A 152 3.63 23.17 25.08
N GLN A 153 4.13 22.76 26.25
CA GLN A 153 3.37 22.86 27.49
C GLN A 153 3.02 24.33 27.78
N GLY A 154 1.74 24.59 28.08
CA GLY A 154 1.23 25.94 28.35
C GLY A 154 1.02 26.82 27.12
N GLN A 155 1.38 26.36 25.91
CA GLN A 155 1.17 27.10 24.67
C GLN A 155 0.08 26.45 23.80
N PRO A 156 -0.57 27.23 22.91
CA PRO A 156 -1.40 26.66 21.87
C PRO A 156 -0.58 25.77 20.93
N PRO A 157 -1.20 24.78 20.28
CA PRO A 157 -0.54 23.98 19.25
C PRO A 157 -0.13 24.86 18.07
N ASP A 158 1.01 24.53 17.46
CA ASP A 158 1.45 25.16 16.23
C ASP A 158 0.85 24.44 15.02
N PHE A 159 0.14 25.18 14.17
CA PHE A 159 -0.50 24.66 12.96
C PHE A 159 0.27 25.01 11.67
N ALA A 160 1.36 25.78 11.76
CA ALA A 160 2.16 26.15 10.59
C ALA A 160 2.98 24.96 10.10
N ASP A 161 3.70 24.30 11.01
CA ASP A 161 4.66 23.23 10.67
C ASP A 161 4.25 21.87 11.26
N PRO A 162 3.38 21.09 10.56
CA PRO A 162 3.04 19.75 10.97
C PRO A 162 4.17 18.75 10.70
N ILE A 163 4.32 17.78 11.59
CA ILE A 163 5.07 16.56 11.32
C ILE A 163 4.21 15.67 10.42
N ILE A 164 4.75 15.30 9.26
CA ILE A 164 4.07 14.48 8.25
C ILE A 164 4.53 13.03 8.40
N LEU A 165 3.63 12.16 8.88
CA LEU A 165 3.84 10.72 8.93
C LEU A 165 3.08 10.02 7.80
N SER A 166 3.62 8.90 7.33
CA SER A 166 2.99 8.05 6.31
C SER A 166 3.32 6.59 6.60
N GLU A 167 2.42 5.68 6.23
CA GLU A 167 2.62 4.22 6.35
C GLU A 167 3.98 3.80 5.79
N GLY A 168 4.36 4.32 4.62
CA GLY A 168 5.59 3.95 3.93
C GLY A 168 6.90 4.43 4.58
N ARG A 169 6.84 5.36 5.57
CA ARG A 169 8.02 5.96 6.22
C ARG A 169 8.21 5.54 7.68
N GLY A 170 7.56 4.47 8.10
CA GLY A 170 7.63 3.98 9.49
C GLY A 170 6.28 3.88 10.18
N GLY A 171 5.17 4.21 9.51
CA GLY A 171 3.85 4.09 10.10
C GLY A 171 3.46 5.29 10.98
N HIS A 172 2.45 5.07 11.81
CA HIS A 172 1.73 6.13 12.53
C HIS A 172 1.97 6.12 14.04
N THR A 173 3.12 5.61 14.50
CA THR A 173 3.41 5.54 15.94
C THR A 173 3.97 6.85 16.47
N VAL A 174 3.78 7.09 17.77
CA VAL A 174 4.36 8.24 18.47
C VAL A 174 5.89 8.21 18.41
N GLU A 175 6.48 7.02 18.53
CA GLU A 175 7.92 6.81 18.41
C GLU A 175 8.47 7.32 17.07
N HIS A 176 7.77 7.03 15.96
CA HIS A 176 8.15 7.53 14.64
C HIS A 176 8.00 9.05 14.53
N ALA A 177 7.02 9.66 15.19
CA ALA A 177 6.90 11.12 15.27
C ALA A 177 8.11 11.75 15.99
N VAL A 178 8.51 11.16 17.13
CA VAL A 178 9.64 11.64 17.93
C VAL A 178 10.96 11.48 17.16
N LEU A 179 11.16 10.37 16.48
CA LEU A 179 12.31 10.14 15.60
C LEU A 179 12.41 11.16 14.46
N HIS A 180 11.29 11.65 13.96
CA HIS A 180 11.24 12.69 12.93
C HIS A 180 11.69 14.06 13.43
N LEU A 181 11.47 14.35 14.73
CA LEU A 181 11.94 15.56 15.38
C LEU A 181 13.44 15.49 15.66
N HIS A 182 13.87 14.47 16.40
CA HIS A 182 15.28 14.25 16.70
C HIS A 182 15.51 12.82 17.20
N LYS A 183 16.63 12.19 16.79
CA LYS A 183 16.95 10.82 17.22
C LYS A 183 17.16 10.69 18.74
N ALA A 184 17.84 11.67 19.35
CA ALA A 184 18.13 11.65 20.79
C ALA A 184 16.87 11.83 21.67
N LEU A 185 15.81 12.44 21.13
CA LEU A 185 14.56 12.61 21.87
C LEU A 185 13.89 11.27 22.20
N ARG A 186 14.20 10.19 21.44
CA ARG A 186 13.68 8.85 21.70
C ARG A 186 14.17 8.29 23.05
N ASP A 187 15.42 8.54 23.40
CA ASP A 187 16.03 7.98 24.61
C ASP A 187 15.57 8.71 25.89
N GLU A 188 15.19 9.98 25.76
CA GLU A 188 14.66 10.82 26.85
C GLU A 188 13.13 10.78 26.96
N PHE A 189 12.45 10.13 26.02
CA PHE A 189 11.00 10.15 25.94
C PHE A 189 10.35 9.36 27.08
N LYS A 190 9.53 10.04 27.90
CA LYS A 190 8.80 9.42 29.03
C LYS A 190 7.34 9.12 28.71
N TYR A 191 6.65 10.09 28.11
CA TYR A 191 5.25 9.98 27.72
C TYR A 191 4.89 11.12 26.75
N SER A 192 3.80 10.94 26.00
CA SER A 192 3.14 11.99 25.23
C SER A 192 1.72 12.22 25.74
N LEU A 193 1.27 13.47 25.58
CA LEU A 193 -0.14 13.82 25.66
C LEU A 193 -0.66 13.95 24.24
N VAL A 194 -1.67 13.16 23.89
CA VAL A 194 -2.26 13.17 22.56
C VAL A 194 -3.69 13.67 22.62
N TRP A 195 -4.00 14.55 21.67
CA TRP A 195 -5.35 15.05 21.40
C TRP A 195 -5.70 14.64 19.97
N GLY A 196 -6.81 13.94 19.77
CA GLY A 196 -7.27 13.62 18.42
C GLY A 196 -8.17 12.38 18.36
N ARG A 197 -8.57 12.02 17.14
CA ARG A 197 -9.39 10.82 16.88
C ARG A 197 -8.66 9.50 17.18
N SER A 198 -7.35 9.54 17.37
CA SER A 198 -6.53 8.37 17.71
C SER A 198 -6.68 7.94 19.17
N VAL A 199 -7.20 8.80 20.05
CA VAL A 199 -7.34 8.53 21.49
C VAL A 199 -8.81 8.53 21.91
N LYS A 200 -9.14 7.73 22.94
CA LYS A 200 -10.51 7.64 23.46
C LYS A 200 -10.86 8.82 24.36
N HIS A 201 -9.86 9.37 25.06
CA HIS A 201 -10.01 10.50 25.97
C HIS A 201 -9.14 11.69 25.55
N PHE A 202 -9.63 12.90 25.81
CA PHE A 202 -8.96 14.14 25.42
C PHE A 202 -8.51 14.93 26.66
N PRO A 203 -7.20 15.16 26.89
CA PRO A 203 -6.05 14.40 26.38
C PRO A 203 -5.91 13.01 27.00
N GLN A 204 -5.23 12.10 26.29
CA GLN A 204 -4.81 10.81 26.82
C GLN A 204 -3.27 10.74 26.88
N ARG A 205 -2.76 10.19 27.98
CA ARG A 205 -1.33 9.90 28.14
C ARG A 205 -1.00 8.59 27.44
N LEU A 206 -0.07 8.63 26.49
CA LEU A 206 0.50 7.47 25.81
C LEU A 206 1.99 7.36 26.14
N VAL A 207 2.47 6.12 26.23
CA VAL A 207 3.89 5.80 26.43
C VAL A 207 4.44 5.29 25.10
#